data_AF-A0A951YCJ6-F1
#
_entry.id   AF-A0A951YCJ6-F1
#
_cell.length_a   1.000
_cell.length_b   1.000
_cell.length_c   1.000
_cell.angle_alpha   90.00
_cell.angle_beta   90.00
_cell.angle_gamma   90.00
#
_symmetry.space_group_name_H-M   'P 1'
#
loop_
_entity.id
_entity.type
_entity.pdbx_description
1 polymer ?
#
loop_
_entity_poly.entity_id
_entity_poly.type
_entity_poly.pdbx_seq_one_letter_code
_entity_poly.pdbx_strand_id
1 'polypeptide(L)'
;VYMATSRQGKIELKNIWLPVLVFICSGLSDTYIKYIQHYQLDTQATQSAFTITMFTVAAIAGSVMVAGKMLHDKDREKLRLKNIISGVLLGIPNYFSIYYLIRLFDADLLPSSSIIPVNNIGIVITTTLVAILFFKEAAGVKRISGIILAIISIILIALAGY
;
A
#
# COMPACT_ATOMS: atom_id res chain seq x y z
N VAL A 1 -11.80 -0.34 2.73
CA VAL A 1 -12.07 -1.09 3.98
C VAL A 1 -13.29 -0.56 4.75
N TYR A 2 -13.40 0.75 5.04
CA TYR A 2 -14.59 1.34 5.68
C TYR A 2 -15.91 1.10 4.90
N MET A 3 -15.86 1.24 3.57
CA MET A 3 -17.03 0.99 2.70
C MET A 3 -17.45 -0.49 2.60
N ALA A 4 -16.59 -1.44 3.00
CA ALA A 4 -16.91 -2.86 2.97
C ALA A 4 -17.51 -3.36 4.29
N THR A 5 -17.40 -2.59 5.38
CA THR A 5 -17.92 -2.95 6.71
C THR A 5 -19.31 -2.36 6.99
N SER A 6 -19.76 -1.35 6.23
CA SER A 6 -21.13 -0.83 6.37
C SER A 6 -22.14 -1.76 5.71
N ARG A 7 -22.57 -2.78 6.45
CA ARG A 7 -23.88 -3.42 6.24
C ARG A 7 -24.96 -2.35 6.50
N GLN A 8 -25.53 -1.80 5.43
CA GLN A 8 -26.85 -1.15 5.40
C GLN A 8 -27.11 0.08 6.33
N GLY A 9 -26.10 0.90 6.66
CA GLY A 9 -26.30 2.15 7.41
C GLY A 9 -26.09 3.42 6.57
N LYS A 10 -26.97 4.42 6.72
CA LYS A 10 -26.86 5.77 6.10
C LYS A 10 -25.42 6.30 6.21
N ILE A 11 -24.90 6.89 5.14
CA ILE A 11 -23.56 7.52 5.13
C ILE A 11 -23.60 8.70 6.12
N GLU A 12 -23.08 8.51 7.33
CA GLU A 12 -22.89 9.61 8.27
C GLU A 12 -21.72 10.47 7.78
N LEU A 13 -22.02 11.69 7.32
CA LEU A 13 -21.06 12.70 6.83
C LEU A 13 -19.89 12.94 7.80
N LYS A 14 -20.08 12.67 9.10
CA LYS A 14 -19.08 12.75 10.16
C LYS A 14 -17.85 11.86 9.92
N ASN A 15 -17.96 10.78 9.15
CA ASN A 15 -16.86 9.84 8.89
C ASN A 15 -16.18 10.02 7.52
N ILE A 16 -16.54 11.05 6.75
CA ILE A 16 -15.86 11.36 5.46
C ILE A 16 -14.43 11.88 5.68
N TRP A 17 -14.13 12.44 6.85
CA TRP A 17 -12.79 12.90 7.18
C TRP A 17 -11.73 11.78 7.08
N LEU A 18 -12.09 10.54 7.41
CA LEU A 18 -11.17 9.40 7.38
C LEU A 18 -10.67 9.08 5.96
N PRO A 19 -11.54 8.88 4.93
CA PRO A 19 -11.11 8.77 3.54
C PRO A 19 -10.28 9.96 3.04
N VAL A 20 -10.65 11.19 3.42
CA VAL A 20 -9.91 12.40 2.99
C VAL A 20 -8.51 12.42 3.59
N LEU A 21 -8.38 12.09 4.87
CA LEU A 21 -7.08 12.01 5.55
C LEU A 21 -6.19 10.95 4.90
N VAL A 22 -6.72 9.77 4.60
CA VAL A 22 -5.97 8.70 3.90
C VAL A 22 -5.56 9.15 2.50
N PHE A 23 -6.44 9.84 1.77
CA PHE A 23 -6.13 10.37 0.44
C PHE A 23 -4.96 11.36 0.49
N ILE A 24 -4.99 12.32 1.43
CA ILE A 24 -3.92 13.30 1.58
C ILE A 24 -2.61 12.62 1.99
N CYS A 25 -2.62 11.75 3.00
CA CYS A 25 -1.41 11.07 3.47
C CYS A 25 -0.80 10.17 2.38
N SER A 26 -1.62 9.41 1.64
CA SER A 26 -1.15 8.56 0.54
C SER A 26 -0.58 9.41 -0.60
N GLY A 27 -1.29 10.46 -1.01
CA GLY A 27 -0.82 11.33 -2.10
C GLY A 27 0.48 12.06 -1.77
N LEU A 28 0.63 12.54 -0.52
CA LEU A 28 1.87 13.12 -0.04
C LEU A 28 3.01 12.10 -0.01
N SER A 29 2.73 10.86 0.41
CA SER A 29 3.73 9.78 0.45
C SER A 29 4.21 9.41 -0.95
N ASP A 30 3.29 9.22 -1.90
CA ASP A 30 3.63 8.90 -3.30
C ASP A 30 4.46 10.01 -3.94
N THR A 31 4.07 11.27 -3.67
CA THR A 31 4.82 12.45 -4.14
C THR A 31 6.21 12.52 -3.53
N TYR A 32 6.33 12.21 -2.24
CA TYR A 32 7.61 12.23 -1.53
C TYR A 32 8.57 11.14 -2.04
N ILE A 33 8.07 9.93 -2.29
CA ILE A 33 8.88 8.85 -2.90
C ILE A 33 9.37 9.27 -4.29
N LYS A 34 8.50 9.85 -5.12
CA LYS A 34 8.90 10.37 -6.44
C LYS A 34 9.94 11.49 -6.31
N TYR A 35 9.77 12.40 -5.36
CA TYR A 35 10.71 13.49 -5.10
C TYR A 35 12.09 12.94 -4.72
N ILE A 36 12.16 12.02 -3.74
CA ILE A 36 13.44 11.39 -3.36
C ILE A 36 14.03 10.62 -4.53
N GLN A 37 13.21 9.91 -5.30
CA GLN A 37 13.70 9.17 -6.46
C GLN A 37 14.38 10.08 -7.47
N HIS A 38 13.77 11.22 -7.78
CA HIS A 38 14.29 12.15 -8.78
C HIS A 38 15.57 12.88 -8.34
N TYR A 39 15.77 13.10 -7.04
CA TYR A 39 16.90 13.90 -6.53
C TYR A 39 18.01 13.08 -5.86
N GLN A 40 17.74 11.85 -5.42
CA GLN A 40 18.68 11.09 -4.59
C GLN A 40 18.85 9.61 -4.99
N LEU A 41 18.04 9.07 -5.91
CA LEU A 41 18.05 7.64 -6.24
C LEU A 41 18.50 7.33 -7.67
N ASP A 42 19.60 7.94 -8.10
CA ASP A 42 20.18 7.80 -9.46
C ASP A 42 20.82 6.43 -9.75
N THR A 43 20.96 5.54 -8.76
CA THR A 43 21.64 4.25 -8.94
C THR A 43 20.89 3.15 -8.20
N GLN A 44 20.90 1.93 -8.75
CA GLN A 44 20.27 0.76 -8.11
C GLN A 44 20.75 0.52 -6.66
N ALA A 45 22.01 0.86 -6.37
CA ALA A 45 22.58 0.79 -5.03
C ALA A 45 21.91 1.78 -4.06
N THR A 46 21.63 3.01 -4.49
CA THR A 46 20.97 4.03 -3.65
C THR A 46 19.49 3.74 -3.47
N GLN A 47 18.80 3.23 -4.50
CA GLN A 47 17.41 2.74 -4.41
C GLN A 47 17.25 1.61 -3.38
N SER A 48 18.17 0.64 -3.43
CA SER A 48 18.20 -0.47 -2.47
C SER A 48 18.50 0.03 -1.06
N ALA A 49 19.50 0.91 -0.91
CA ALA A 49 19.88 1.50 0.37
C ALA A 49 18.73 2.30 1.00
N PHE A 50 17.97 3.06 0.21
CA PHE A 50 16.79 3.78 0.68
C PHE A 50 15.73 2.83 1.24
N THR A 51 15.38 1.78 0.49
CA THR A 51 14.36 0.81 0.92
C THR A 51 14.82 0.05 2.17
N ILE A 52 16.09 -0.38 2.23
CA ILE A 52 16.67 -1.03 3.42
C ILE A 52 16.63 -0.09 4.63
N THR A 53 17.00 1.18 4.46
CA THR A 53 17.00 2.16 5.55
C THR A 53 15.58 2.40 6.05
N MET A 54 14.61 2.53 5.15
CA MET A 54 13.19 2.71 5.50
C MET A 54 12.67 1.54 6.34
N PHE A 55 12.97 0.30 5.94
CA PHE A 55 12.59 -0.90 6.69
C PHE A 55 13.36 -1.05 8.00
N THR A 56 14.61 -0.59 8.05
CA THR A 56 15.42 -0.57 9.28
C THR A 56 14.81 0.38 10.31
N VAL A 57 14.43 1.59 9.89
CA VAL A 57 13.74 2.56 10.77
C VAL A 57 12.40 2.00 11.24
N ALA A 58 11.63 1.36 10.35
CA ALA A 58 10.37 0.70 10.73
C ALA A 58 10.59 -0.44 11.74
N ALA A 59 11.64 -1.24 11.57
CA ALA A 59 12.00 -2.33 12.48
C ALA A 59 12.42 -1.80 13.86
N ILE A 60 13.22 -0.72 13.91
CA ILE A 60 13.61 -0.05 15.16
C ILE A 60 12.37 0.52 15.85
N ALA A 61 11.53 1.28 15.13
CA ALA A 61 10.31 1.87 15.69
C ALA A 61 9.36 0.79 16.24
N GLY A 62 9.15 -0.29 15.47
CA GLY A 62 8.36 -1.44 15.92
C GLY A 62 8.94 -2.11 17.16
N SER A 63 10.26 -2.28 17.21
CA SER A 63 10.95 -2.86 18.37
C SER A 63 10.83 -1.98 19.61
N VAL A 64 10.97 -0.65 19.47
CA VAL A 64 10.77 0.32 20.56
C VAL A 64 9.33 0.29 21.06
N MET A 65 8.35 0.23 20.15
CA MET A 65 6.94 0.15 20.53
C MET A 65 6.62 -1.13 21.31
N VAL A 66 7.16 -2.27 20.88
CA VAL A 66 7.03 -3.55 21.59
C VAL A 66 7.72 -3.49 22.96
N ALA A 67 8.93 -2.95 23.03
CA ALA A 67 9.66 -2.79 24.29
C ALA A 67 8.90 -1.88 25.27
N GLY A 68 8.36 -0.76 24.80
CA GLY A 68 7.54 0.15 25.62
C GLY A 68 6.27 -0.50 26.15
N LYS A 69 5.59 -1.30 25.33
CA LYS A 69 4.43 -2.09 25.77
C LYS A 69 4.80 -3.15 26.81
N MET A 70 5.93 -3.84 26.65
CA MET A 70 6.40 -4.83 27.63
C MET A 70 6.75 -4.23 28.99
N LEU A 71 7.17 -2.97 29.03
CA LEU A 71 7.53 -2.27 30.27
C LEU A 71 6.30 -1.73 31.01
N HIS A 72 5.26 -1.32 30.27
CA HIS A 72 4.10 -0.63 30.86
C HIS A 72 2.91 -1.56 31.15
N ASP A 73 2.75 -2.65 30.40
CA ASP A 73 1.62 -3.57 30.55
C ASP A 73 2.07 -4.94 31.09
N LYS A 74 1.49 -5.36 32.23
CA LYS A 74 1.77 -6.68 32.85
C LYS A 74 1.10 -7.82 32.08
N ASP A 75 0.09 -7.51 31.26
CA ASP A 75 -0.47 -8.45 30.31
C ASP A 75 0.52 -8.61 29.16
N ARG A 76 1.43 -9.56 29.35
CA ARG A 76 2.43 -9.93 28.36
C ARG A 76 1.71 -10.31 27.07
N GLU A 77 1.69 -9.42 26.08
CA GLU A 77 1.70 -9.86 24.68
C GLU A 77 2.93 -10.75 24.55
N LYS A 78 2.74 -12.05 24.74
CA LYS A 78 3.81 -13.03 24.58
C LYS A 78 4.25 -12.84 23.14
N LEU A 79 5.50 -12.41 22.93
CA LEU A 79 6.12 -12.45 21.62
C LEU A 79 6.16 -13.92 21.20
N ARG A 80 5.10 -14.33 20.51
CA ARG A 80 5.02 -15.67 19.94
C ARG A 80 5.89 -15.65 18.71
N LEU A 81 6.73 -16.68 18.57
CA LEU A 81 7.52 -16.88 17.36
C LEU A 81 6.67 -16.78 16.09
N LYS A 82 5.41 -17.23 16.16
CA LYS A 82 4.41 -17.08 15.10
C LYS A 82 4.21 -15.63 14.64
N ASN A 83 4.14 -14.67 15.56
CA ASN A 83 3.93 -13.26 15.23
C ASN A 83 5.16 -12.68 14.53
N ILE A 84 6.36 -13.08 14.96
CA ILE A 84 7.62 -12.66 14.32
C ILE A 84 7.68 -13.23 12.90
N ILE A 85 7.41 -14.53 12.74
CA ILE A 85 7.41 -15.19 11.42
C ILE A 85 6.36 -14.57 10.50
N SER A 86 5.14 -14.29 11.00
CA SER A 86 4.11 -13.59 10.21
C SER A 86 4.53 -12.17 9.83
N GLY A 87 5.22 -11.45 10.71
CA GLY A 87 5.78 -10.13 10.42
C GLY A 87 6.83 -10.18 9.32
N VAL A 88 7.76 -11.15 9.38
CA VAL A 88 8.78 -11.35 8.34
C VAL A 88 8.13 -11.75 7.02
N LEU A 89 7.20 -12.71 7.02
CA LEU A 89 6.47 -13.14 5.83
C LEU A 89 5.68 -12.00 5.17
N LEU A 90 5.11 -11.08 5.97
CA LEU A 90 4.41 -9.90 5.46
C LEU A 90 5.37 -8.79 5.01
N GLY A 91 6.54 -8.69 5.64
CA GLY A 91 7.56 -7.69 5.32
C GLY A 91 8.21 -7.91 3.95
N ILE A 92 8.43 -9.17 3.56
CA ILE A 92 9.03 -9.53 2.26
C ILE A 92 8.26 -8.91 1.07
N PRO A 93 6.96 -9.17 0.87
CA PRO A 93 6.22 -8.58 -0.25
C PRO A 93 6.11 -7.06 -0.13
N ASN A 94 6.08 -6.50 1.08
CA ASN A 94 6.07 -5.05 1.28
C ASN A 94 7.38 -4.38 0.81
N TYR A 95 8.52 -5.00 1.12
CA TYR A 95 9.83 -4.54 0.66
C TYR A 95 9.90 -4.52 -0.86
N PHE A 96 9.53 -5.62 -1.49
CA PHE A 96 9.53 -5.73 -2.94
C PHE A 96 8.57 -4.74 -3.60
N SER A 97 7.40 -4.47 -3.01
CA SER A 97 6.44 -3.50 -3.54
C SER A 97 7.07 -2.11 -3.76
N ILE A 98 7.76 -1.58 -2.74
CA ILE A 98 8.36 -0.24 -2.82
C ILE A 98 9.61 -0.27 -3.70
N TYR A 99 10.44 -1.31 -3.58
CA TYR A 99 11.63 -1.47 -4.42
C TYR A 99 11.29 -1.49 -5.92
N TYR A 100 10.30 -2.28 -6.32
CA TYR A 100 9.87 -2.33 -7.71
C TYR A 100 9.17 -1.05 -8.17
N LEU A 101 8.43 -0.37 -7.30
CA LEU A 101 7.82 0.92 -7.62
C LEU A 101 8.88 1.98 -7.96
N ILE A 102 9.93 2.09 -7.13
CA ILE A 102 11.04 3.02 -7.36
C ILE A 102 11.75 2.66 -8.67
N ARG A 103 12.01 1.37 -8.90
CA ARG A 103 12.62 0.89 -10.15
C ARG A 103 11.76 1.18 -11.37
N LEU A 104 10.44 1.20 -11.22
CA LEU A 104 9.51 1.51 -12.30
C LEU A 104 9.54 3.01 -12.66
N PHE A 105 9.74 3.88 -11.67
CA PHE A 105 9.99 5.31 -11.92
C PHE A 105 11.31 5.57 -12.66
N ASP A 106 12.33 4.75 -12.41
CA ASP A 106 13.66 4.85 -13.01
C ASP A 106 13.75 4.25 -14.43
N ALA A 107 12.89 3.26 -14.73
CA ALA A 107 12.89 2.59 -16.03
C ALA A 107 12.40 3.45 -17.20
N ASP A 108 11.92 4.67 -16.93
CA ASP A 108 11.37 5.67 -17.87
C ASP A 108 10.38 5.09 -18.91
N LEU A 109 9.70 3.99 -18.55
CA LEU A 109 8.76 3.29 -19.42
C LEU A 109 7.45 4.05 -19.58
N LEU A 110 7.02 4.74 -18.53
CA LEU A 110 5.82 5.55 -18.47
C LEU A 110 6.08 6.79 -17.62
N PRO A 111 5.45 7.93 -17.91
CA PRO A 111 5.54 9.09 -17.05
C PRO A 111 4.99 8.75 -15.67
N SER A 112 5.60 9.25 -14.60
CA SER A 112 5.15 8.90 -13.24
C SER A 112 3.74 9.42 -12.91
N SER A 113 3.21 10.36 -13.70
CA SER A 113 1.79 10.76 -13.68
C SER A 113 0.84 9.65 -14.11
N SER A 114 1.32 8.66 -14.86
CA SER A 114 0.57 7.45 -15.24
C SER A 114 0.90 6.28 -14.31
N ILE A 115 2.17 6.12 -13.89
CA ILE A 115 2.58 5.03 -13.00
C ILE A 115 1.85 5.07 -11.65
N ILE A 116 1.75 6.24 -11.01
CA ILE A 116 1.12 6.36 -9.67
C ILE A 116 -0.37 5.95 -9.70
N PRO A 117 -1.22 6.47 -10.62
CA PRO A 117 -2.60 6.00 -10.76
C PRO A 117 -2.71 4.51 -11.08
N VAL A 118 -1.86 3.99 -11.98
CA VAL A 118 -1.87 2.57 -12.35
C VAL A 118 -1.54 1.69 -11.15
N ASN A 119 -0.54 2.06 -10.34
CA ASN A 119 -0.19 1.36 -9.11
C ASN A 119 -1.34 1.38 -8.11
N ASN A 120 -1.93 2.56 -7.84
CA ASN A 120 -2.97 2.71 -6.83
C ASN A 120 -4.27 1.97 -7.22
N ILE A 121 -4.69 2.04 -8.49
CA ILE A 121 -5.86 1.30 -8.98
C ILE A 121 -5.53 -0.20 -9.08
N GLY A 122 -4.32 -0.56 -9.49
CA GLY A 122 -3.84 -1.94 -9.56
C GLY A 122 -3.92 -2.65 -8.20
N ILE A 123 -3.48 -1.99 -7.12
CA ILE A 123 -3.62 -2.52 -5.76
C ILE A 123 -5.09 -2.75 -5.40
N VAL A 124 -5.99 -1.83 -5.73
CA VAL A 124 -7.43 -1.98 -5.47
C VAL A 124 -8.01 -3.18 -6.24
N ILE A 125 -7.65 -3.37 -7.51
CA ILE A 125 -8.11 -4.52 -8.31
C ILE A 125 -7.55 -5.82 -7.73
N THR A 126 -6.23 -5.90 -7.52
CA THR A 126 -5.57 -7.12 -7.02
C THR A 126 -6.10 -7.52 -5.64
N THR A 127 -6.26 -6.56 -4.72
CA THR A 127 -6.84 -6.84 -3.39
C THR A 127 -8.29 -7.30 -3.49
N THR A 128 -9.08 -6.72 -4.40
CA THR A 128 -10.48 -7.15 -4.63
C THR A 128 -10.55 -8.55 -5.25
N LEU A 129 -9.68 -8.88 -6.20
CA LEU A 129 -9.61 -10.21 -6.80
C LEU A 129 -9.18 -11.26 -5.78
N VAL A 130 -8.13 -10.97 -5.00
CA VAL A 130 -7.69 -11.85 -3.90
C VAL A 130 -8.83 -12.05 -2.90
N ALA A 131 -9.57 -11.00 -2.56
CA ALA A 131 -10.72 -11.10 -1.66
C ALA A 131 -11.81 -12.06 -2.21
N ILE A 132 -12.18 -11.92 -3.48
CA ILE A 132 -13.17 -12.78 -4.13
C ILE A 132 -12.68 -14.24 -4.20
N LEU A 133 -11.42 -14.46 -4.57
CA LEU A 133 -10.87 -15.81 -4.78
C LEU A 133 -10.63 -16.57 -3.46
N PHE A 134 -10.02 -15.93 -2.46
CA PHE A 134 -9.64 -16.60 -1.21
C PHE A 134 -10.77 -16.64 -0.19
N PHE A 135 -11.56 -15.56 -0.06
CA PHE A 135 -12.65 -15.50 0.91
C PHE A 135 -13.99 -15.95 0.32
N LYS A 136 -14.02 -16.29 -0.98
CA LYS A 136 -15.24 -16.66 -1.73
C LYS A 136 -16.37 -15.64 -1.55
N GLU A 137 -16.01 -14.35 -1.42
CA GLU A 137 -17.01 -13.30 -1.32
C GLU A 137 -17.85 -13.25 -2.60
N ALA A 138 -19.17 -13.15 -2.44
CA ALA A 138 -20.07 -13.03 -3.58
C ALA A 138 -19.69 -11.79 -4.41
N ALA A 139 -19.28 -12.02 -5.65
CA ALA A 139 -18.99 -10.99 -6.63
C ALA A 139 -20.30 -10.39 -7.14
N GLY A 140 -20.91 -9.52 -6.33
CA GLY A 140 -22.13 -8.81 -6.74
C GLY A 140 -21.88 -7.92 -7.97
N VAL A 141 -22.92 -7.67 -8.77
CA VAL A 141 -22.86 -6.91 -10.03
C VAL A 141 -22.11 -5.57 -9.88
N LYS A 142 -22.32 -4.85 -8.78
CA LYS A 142 -21.66 -3.56 -8.49
C LYS A 142 -20.14 -3.66 -8.30
N ARG A 143 -19.65 -4.78 -7.75
CA ARG A 143 -18.21 -5.01 -7.56
C ARG A 143 -17.55 -5.36 -8.90
N ILE A 144 -18.19 -6.24 -9.67
CA ILE A 144 -17.70 -6.62 -11.00
C ILE A 144 -17.67 -5.42 -11.94
N SER A 145 -18.73 -4.61 -11.97
CA SER A 145 -18.76 -3.40 -12.80
C SER A 145 -17.65 -2.41 -12.41
N GLY A 146 -17.36 -2.28 -11.11
CA GLY A 146 -16.25 -1.47 -10.62
C GLY A 146 -14.88 -2.00 -11.05
N ILE A 147 -14.67 -3.31 -11.02
CA ILE A 147 -13.43 -3.95 -11.50
C ILE A 147 -13.26 -3.70 -13.00
N ILE A 148 -14.30 -3.92 -13.80
CA ILE A 148 -14.25 -3.70 -15.25
C ILE A 148 -13.91 -2.23 -15.55
N LEU A 149 -14.58 -1.28 -14.89
CA LEU A 149 -14.31 0.14 -15.07
C LEU A 149 -12.88 0.53 -14.66
N ALA A 150 -12.36 -0.05 -13.59
CA ALA A 150 -11.00 0.18 -13.12
C ALA A 150 -9.96 -0.36 -14.12
N ILE A 151 -10.20 -1.55 -14.70
CA ILE A 151 -9.34 -2.12 -15.76
C ILE A 151 -9.34 -1.21 -16.99
N ILE A 152 -10.51 -0.76 -17.45
CA ILE A 152 -10.61 0.17 -18.59
C ILE A 152 -9.85 1.46 -18.29
N SER A 153 -9.97 1.99 -17.07
CA SER A 153 -9.25 3.20 -16.65
C SER A 153 -7.73 3.02 -16.71
N ILE A 154 -7.20 1.90 -16.22
CA ILE A 154 -5.76 1.58 -16.32
C ILE A 154 -5.30 1.50 -17.77
N ILE A 155 -6.07 0.82 -18.64
CA ILE A 155 -5.72 0.68 -20.05
C ILE A 155 -5.67 2.04 -20.73
N LEU A 156 -6.65 2.91 -20.47
CA LEU A 156 -6.67 4.28 -21.02
C LEU A 156 -5.50 5.13 -20.53
N ILE A 157 -5.16 5.05 -19.24
CA ILE A 157 -4.01 5.79 -18.66
C ILE A 157 -2.68 5.27 -19.23
N ALA A 158 -2.55 3.96 -19.40
CA ALA A 158 -1.37 3.36 -20.00
C ALA A 158 -1.22 3.79 -21.47
N LEU A 159 -2.29 3.73 -22.26
CA LEU A 159 -2.29 4.18 -23.66
C LEU A 159 -2.03 5.67 -23.82
N ALA A 160 -2.54 6.50 -22.91
CA ALA A 160 -2.30 7.95 -22.93
C ALA A 160 -0.88 8.33 -22.46
N GLY A 161 -0.17 7.41 -21.81
CA GLY A 161 1.20 7.60 -21.35
C GLY A 161 2.29 7.19 -22.35
N TYR A 162 1.90 6.58 -23.49
CA TYR A 162 2.74 6.34 -24.67
C TYR A 162 2.53 7.46 -25.69
#